data_AF-A0AAJ6PCM3-F1
#
_entry.id   AF-A0AAJ6PCM3-F1
#
_cell.length_a   1.000
_cell.length_b   1.000
_cell.length_c   1.000
_cell.angle_alpha   90.00
_cell.angle_beta   90.00
_cell.angle_gamma   90.00
#
_symmetry.space_group_name_H-M   'P 1'
#
loop_
_entity.id
_entity.type
_entity.pdbx_description
1 polymer ?
#
loop_
_entity_poly.entity_id
_entity_poly.type
_entity_poly.pdbx_seq_one_letter_code
_entity_poly.pdbx_strand_id
1 'polypeptide(L)' 'MVQTLMKVVRETILEIPGLGKRIKQARENDPRSLKEIAAAANMSPMNWYRIESEEQALPEPTLRKIEEVLGVDFEVQFDD' A
#
# COMPACT_ATOMS: atom_id res chain seq x y z
N MET A 1 35.70 22.55 -14.78
CA MET A 1 34.46 22.07 -15.41
C MET A 1 33.54 21.60 -14.29
N VAL A 2 32.35 22.17 -14.15
CA VAL A 2 31.35 21.67 -13.19
C VAL A 2 30.65 20.50 -13.88
N GLN A 3 30.75 19.30 -13.31
CA GLN A 3 30.09 18.12 -13.84
C GLN A 3 28.62 18.14 -13.38
N THR A 4 27.68 18.12 -14.32
CA THR A 4 26.24 18.08 -14.02
C THR A 4 25.81 16.63 -13.81
N LEU A 5 25.14 16.35 -12.70
CA LEU A 5 24.58 15.03 -12.42
C LEU A 5 23.24 14.83 -13.15
N MET A 6 23.01 13.62 -13.66
CA MET A 6 21.75 13.22 -14.28
C MET A 6 20.92 12.39 -13.30
N LYS A 7 19.60 12.63 -13.27
CA LYS A 7 18.64 11.77 -12.57
C LYS A 7 18.12 10.70 -13.53
N VAL A 8 18.18 9.44 -13.14
CA VAL A 8 17.62 8.30 -13.87
C VAL A 8 16.57 7.63 -12.98
N VAL A 9 15.37 7.37 -13.52
CA VAL A 9 14.25 6.76 -12.80
C VAL A 9 13.70 5.59 -13.62
N ARG A 10 13.38 4.48 -12.95
CA ARG A 10 12.62 3.34 -13.47
C ARG A 10 11.43 3.13 -12.54
N GLU A 11 10.23 3.04 -13.10
CA GLU A 11 9.00 2.69 -12.37
C GLU A 11 8.42 1.40 -12.95
N THR A 12 7.81 0.58 -12.10
CA THR A 12 7.07 -0.63 -12.49
C THR A 12 5.69 -0.54 -11.87
N ILE A 13 4.66 -0.67 -12.71
CA ILE A 13 3.25 -0.52 -12.31
C ILE A 13 2.56 -1.84 -12.62
N LEU A 14 1.86 -2.37 -11.62
CA LEU A 14 1.05 -3.58 -11.73
C LEU A 14 -0.42 -3.23 -11.53
N GLU A 15 -1.27 -3.81 -12.38
CA GLU A 15 -2.71 -3.77 -12.18
C GLU A 15 -3.13 -5.05 -11.45
N ILE A 16 -3.57 -4.89 -10.19
CA ILE A 16 -4.03 -5.99 -9.34
C ILE A 16 -5.53 -5.78 -9.05
N PRO A 17 -6.44 -6.37 -9.85
CA PRO A 17 -7.87 -6.15 -9.69
C PRO A 17 -8.37 -6.57 -8.30
N GLY A 18 -9.10 -5.69 -7.62
CA GLY A 18 -9.75 -6.00 -6.35
C GLY A 18 -8.81 -6.06 -5.14
N LEU A 19 -7.58 -5.54 -5.25
CA LEU A 19 -6.65 -5.45 -4.13
C LEU A 19 -7.24 -4.61 -2.97
N GLY A 20 -7.91 -3.50 -3.27
CA GLY A 20 -8.55 -2.66 -2.26
C GLY A 20 -9.64 -3.41 -1.48
N LYS A 21 -10.42 -4.25 -2.18
CA LYS A 21 -11.42 -5.13 -1.55
C LYS A 21 -10.78 -6.19 -0.64
N ARG A 22 -9.65 -6.78 -1.06
CA ARG A 22 -8.90 -7.76 -0.25
C ARG A 22 -8.34 -7.12 1.01
N ILE A 23 -7.76 -5.92 0.91
CA ILE A 23 -7.28 -5.12 2.06
C ILE A 23 -8.42 -4.82 3.02
N LYS A 24 -9.57 -4.39 2.49
CA LYS A 24 -10.77 -4.11 3.29
C LYS A 24 -11.25 -5.33 4.06
N GLN A 25 -11.31 -6.49 3.42
CA GLN A 25 -11.73 -7.73 4.07
C GLN A 25 -10.77 -8.13 5.20
N ALA A 26 -9.45 -8.00 4.98
CA ALA A 26 -8.45 -8.27 6.00
C ALA A 26 -8.61 -7.31 7.20
N ARG A 27 -8.81 -6.01 6.94
CA ARG A 27 -9.10 -5.03 8.00
C ARG A 27 -10.37 -5.37 8.78
N GLU A 28 -11.45 -5.74 8.11
CA GLU A 28 -12.74 -6.02 8.76
C GLU A 28 -12.72 -7.29 9.62
N ASN A 29 -11.78 -8.20 9.37
CA ASN A 29 -11.53 -9.37 10.20
C ASN A 29 -10.60 -9.08 11.39
N ASP A 30 -9.95 -7.91 11.40
CA ASP A 30 -9.05 -7.50 12.48
C ASP A 30 -9.86 -6.96 13.68
N PRO A 31 -9.50 -7.34 14.93
CA PRO A 31 -10.23 -6.85 16.11
C PRO A 31 -10.00 -5.37 16.41
N ARG A 32 -8.96 -4.74 15.84
CA ARG A 32 -8.64 -3.32 16.06
C ARG A 32 -9.55 -2.42 15.21
N SER A 33 -9.76 -1.20 15.68
CA SER A 33 -10.48 -0.18 14.91
C SER A 33 -9.68 0.27 13.68
N LEU A 34 -10.37 0.78 12.65
CA LEU A 34 -9.72 1.41 11.49
C LEU A 34 -8.71 2.48 11.91
N LYS A 35 -9.02 3.27 12.94
CA LYS A 35 -8.14 4.34 13.42
C LYS A 35 -6.82 3.78 13.95
N GLU A 36 -6.87 2.69 14.71
CA GLU A 36 -5.68 2.02 15.26
C GLU A 36 -4.86 1.38 14.14
N ILE A 37 -5.51 0.72 13.18
CA ILE A 37 -4.86 0.08 12.03
C ILE A 37 -4.18 1.12 11.14
N ALA A 38 -4.89 2.19 10.77
CA ALA A 38 -4.32 3.26 9.97
C ALA A 38 -3.14 3.95 10.67
N ALA A 39 -3.24 4.19 11.99
CA ALA A 39 -2.15 4.74 12.78
C ALA A 39 -0.93 3.79 12.83
N ALA A 40 -1.14 2.49 13.01
CA ALA A 40 -0.07 1.49 12.99
C ALA A 40 0.63 1.40 11.62
N ALA A 41 -0.10 1.69 10.54
CA ALA A 41 0.44 1.81 9.19
C ALA A 41 0.95 3.22 8.83
N ASN A 42 1.05 4.12 9.82
CA ASN A 42 1.52 5.49 9.68
C ASN A 42 0.74 6.31 8.63
N MET A 43 -0.59 6.19 8.60
CA MET A 43 -1.45 6.94 7.70
C MET A 43 -2.78 7.37 8.32
N SER A 44 -3.49 8.28 7.66
CA SER A 44 -4.82 8.70 8.10
C SER A 44 -5.90 7.69 7.71
N PRO A 45 -7.02 7.60 8.45
CA PRO A 45 -8.18 6.79 8.04
C PRO A 45 -8.72 7.16 6.65
N MET A 46 -8.64 8.43 6.27
CA MET A 46 -9.05 8.88 4.94
C MET A 46 -8.13 8.33 3.85
N ASN A 47 -6.81 8.31 4.07
CA ASN A 47 -5.89 7.67 3.12
C ASN A 47 -6.19 6.17 2.99
N TRP A 48 -6.47 5.50 4.10
CA TRP A 48 -6.84 4.10 4.12
C TRP A 48 -8.10 3.83 3.27
N TYR A 49 -9.16 4.63 3.45
CA TYR A 49 -10.37 4.48 2.63
C TYR A 49 -10.11 4.63 1.13
N ARG A 50 -9.24 5.56 0.72
CA ARG A 50 -8.86 5.73 -0.70
C ARG A 50 -8.11 4.51 -1.27
N ILE A 51 -7.36 3.80 -0.42
CA ILE A 51 -6.72 2.53 -0.80
C ILE A 51 -7.79 1.45 -0.98
N GLU A 52 -8.72 1.33 -0.03
CA GLU A 52 -9.81 0.34 -0.11
C GLU A 52 -10.76 0.57 -1.28
N SER A 53 -10.98 1.83 -1.68
CA SER A 53 -11.78 2.20 -2.84
C SER A 53 -10.99 2.25 -4.16
N GLU A 54 -9.70 1.91 -4.13
CA GLU A 54 -8.83 1.87 -5.31
C GLU A 54 -8.73 3.22 -6.06
N GLU A 55 -8.87 4.33 -5.34
CA GLU A 55 -8.83 5.71 -5.88
C GLU A 55 -7.41 6.26 -6.09
N GLN A 56 -6.38 5.44 -5.81
CA GLN A 56 -4.98 5.83 -5.94
C GLN A 56 -4.08 4.62 -6.20
N ALA A 57 -2.93 4.87 -6.81
CA ALA A 57 -1.84 3.91 -6.82
C ALA A 57 -1.31 3.69 -5.40
N LEU A 58 -1.05 2.44 -5.04
CA LEU A 58 -0.49 2.05 -3.75
C LEU A 58 1.01 1.76 -3.92
N PRO A 59 1.91 2.60 -3.37
CA PRO A 59 3.34 2.32 -3.42
C PRO A 59 3.66 1.00 -2.71
N GLU A 60 4.60 0.23 -3.26
CA GLU A 60 5.00 -1.06 -2.68
C GLU A 60 5.36 -0.96 -1.18
N PRO A 61 6.18 0.02 -0.70
CA PRO A 61 6.48 0.11 0.73
C PRO A 61 5.23 0.28 1.60
N THR A 62 4.23 0.98 1.09
CA THR A 62 2.94 1.16 1.77
C THR A 62 2.15 -0.15 1.78
N LEU A 63 2.13 -0.90 0.67
CA LEU A 63 1.52 -2.23 0.61
C LEU A 63 2.17 -3.18 1.63
N ARG A 64 3.52 -3.26 1.66
CA ARG A 64 4.25 -4.10 2.62
C ARG A 64 3.95 -3.71 4.07
N LYS A 65 3.77 -2.41 4.35
CA LYS A 65 3.39 -1.96 5.69
C LYS A 65 1.97 -2.38 6.06
N ILE A 66 1.04 -2.35 5.11
CA ILE A 66 -0.34 -2.84 5.32
C ILE A 66 -0.32 -4.35 5.60
N GLU A 67 0.44 -5.12 4.83
CA GLU A 67 0.64 -6.57 5.03
C GLU A 67 1.19 -6.87 6.44
N GLU A 68 2.24 -6.17 6.86
CA GLU A 68 2.84 -6.28 8.19
C GLU A 68 1.82 -5.96 9.30
N VAL A 69 1.09 -4.84 9.17
CA VAL A 69 0.13 -4.41 10.19
C VAL A 69 -1.03 -5.39 10.30
N LEU A 70 -1.57 -5.89 9.18
CA LEU A 70 -2.70 -6.81 9.15
C LEU A 70 -2.30 -8.28 9.39
N GLY A 71 -1.00 -8.61 9.32
CA GLY A 71 -0.52 -9.98 9.41
C GLY A 71 -0.99 -10.86 8.24
N VAL A 72 -1.10 -10.28 7.04
CA VAL A 72 -1.62 -10.94 5.81
C VAL A 72 -0.64 -10.72 4.66
N ASP A 73 -0.45 -11.73 3.82
CA ASP A 73 0.24 -11.62 2.54
C ASP A 73 -0.78 -11.47 1.40
N PHE A 74 -0.69 -10.40 0.59
CA PHE A 74 -1.55 -10.21 -0.58
C PHE A 74 -0.95 -10.78 -1.87
N GLU A 75 0.20 -11.45 -1.78
CA GLU A 75 0.85 -12.18 -2.87
C GLU A 75 1.17 -11.29 -4.08
N VAL A 76 1.36 -9.99 -3.87
CA VAL A 76 1.77 -9.06 -4.93
C VAL A 76 3.28 -9.14 -5.10
N GLN A 77 3.73 -9.53 -6.30
CA GLN A 77 5.13 -9.65 -6.66
C GLN A 77 5.49 -8.58 -7.70
N PHE A 78 6.51 -7.77 -7.39
CA PHE A 78 7.01 -6.71 -8.28
C PHE A 78 8.19 -7.15 -9.14
N ASP A 79 8.67 -8.39 -8.93
CA ASP A 79 9.85 -8.93 -9.57
C ASP A 79 9.54 -9.70 -10.86
N ASP A 80 10.33 -9.39 -11.89
CA ASP A 80 11.02 -10.33 -12.80
C ASP A 80 12.48 -9.85 -12.94
#